data_AF-A0A2U1IMH8-F1
#
_entry.id   AF-A0A2U1IMH8-F1
#
_cell.length_a   1.000
_cell.length_b   1.000
_cell.length_c   1.000
_cell.angle_alpha   90.00
_cell.angle_beta   90.00
_cell.angle_gamma   90.00
#
_symmetry.space_group_name_H-M   'P 1'
#
loop_
_entity.id
_entity.type
_entity.pdbx_description
1 polymer ?
#
loop_
_entity_poly.entity_id
_entity_poly.type
_entity_poly.pdbx_seq_one_letter_code
_entity_poly.pdbx_strand_id
1 'polypeptide(L)'
;MRLLRDQMIRLRDGIHLATDIYLPTDSAGPWPVVIERTPYNKNSPSRSEKQLDAQHISRGAMAERFTAQGFVAIFQDCRGRYASEGVFTKYTSEGEDGFDTLAWIVEQPWCNGRIGSMGLSYAAHTQLAMACLHPPGLQSMVLDSGGFANAFQCGIRQGGAFELKQATWAWRQAKESPAAIANPKIREALEQEDIHQWFARMPWQAGYSPIRHVPEYEAYLLEQWAQGTFSDYWRKPGIYAEGHYDHLPDIPVLFMSSWYDAYVSSTLANYRAFSRHNRSAQHLIMGPWLHGDRNISHSGDVEFGAAANFDGNVARTWLDCRLDWFARSLKDQTGEAAATAPVQVFLMGGGDGSKDQHGRLQHGGRWLKSSQWPLPGSRSLNLYLNEQRQLSTEPPSACESSLIYRADPDHPVPTIGGALTSGAPVFVGGAFDQRERADFFGTQGNDRPLAERADVLSFQTLPLTEDMIVAGPLSIELWVESDGLDTDFTAKLVDVYPDGYAMNITDGIVRCRYRDSWEKPQLLTPGQRVKVVIEPFATCNLFKRGHRVRLDIASSNFPHFDVNPNSGEAEGRALYKRIATNTVHMCADFASRLVLTTLAPEVLADLDCQAIDSD
;
A
#
# COMPACT_ATOMS: atom_id res chain seq x y z
N MET A 1 13.58 -9.94 -32.81
CA MET A 1 13.88 -8.87 -31.83
C MET A 1 15.38 -8.57 -31.82
N ARG A 2 15.79 -7.29 -31.69
CA ARG A 2 17.18 -6.85 -31.53
C ARG A 2 17.35 -6.20 -30.15
N LEU A 3 18.36 -6.62 -29.38
CA LEU A 3 18.70 -6.01 -28.09
C LEU A 3 19.87 -5.02 -28.25
N LEU A 4 19.69 -3.79 -27.76
CA LEU A 4 20.77 -2.86 -27.44
C LEU A 4 20.97 -2.92 -25.92
N ARG A 5 22.03 -3.63 -25.51
CA ARG A 5 22.31 -3.90 -24.10
C ARG A 5 23.08 -2.73 -23.47
N ASP A 6 22.79 -2.44 -22.19
CA ASP A 6 23.53 -1.49 -21.35
C ASP A 6 23.79 -0.14 -22.05
N GLN A 7 22.77 0.39 -22.73
CA GLN A 7 22.83 1.74 -23.28
C GLN A 7 22.83 2.75 -22.14
N MET A 8 23.91 3.52 -22.05
CA MET A 8 24.13 4.50 -20.98
C MET A 8 23.46 5.82 -21.35
N ILE A 9 22.30 6.09 -20.76
CA ILE A 9 21.53 7.32 -20.99
C ILE A 9 22.06 8.41 -20.07
N ARG A 10 22.63 9.48 -20.65
CA ARG A 10 23.16 10.62 -19.90
C ARG A 10 22.01 11.52 -19.44
N LEU A 11 21.99 11.83 -18.14
CA LEU A 11 21.03 12.72 -17.49
C LEU A 11 21.54 14.18 -17.47
N ARG A 12 20.68 15.11 -17.02
CA ARG A 12 20.96 16.56 -16.93
C ARG A 12 22.19 16.91 -16.10
N ASP A 13 22.51 16.10 -15.10
CA ASP A 13 23.65 16.28 -14.18
C ASP A 13 24.90 15.50 -14.62
N GLY A 14 24.84 14.82 -15.77
CA GLY A 14 25.96 14.07 -16.34
C GLY A 14 26.11 12.63 -15.85
N ILE A 15 25.26 12.17 -14.93
CA ILE A 15 25.17 10.77 -14.53
C ILE A 15 24.56 9.94 -15.65
N HIS A 16 24.99 8.69 -15.80
CA HIS A 16 24.44 7.77 -16.80
C HIS A 16 23.62 6.64 -16.18
N LEU A 17 22.41 6.42 -16.70
CA LEU A 17 21.57 5.28 -16.32
C LEU A 17 21.68 4.15 -17.34
N ALA A 18 21.92 2.93 -16.86
CA ALA A 18 22.03 1.74 -17.67
C ALA A 18 20.65 1.25 -18.12
N THR A 19 20.50 1.08 -19.43
CA THR A 19 19.21 0.81 -20.07
C THR A 19 19.33 -0.33 -21.09
N ASP A 20 18.47 -1.35 -20.98
CA ASP A 20 18.32 -2.37 -22.02
C ASP A 20 17.13 -2.01 -22.93
N ILE A 21 17.38 -1.98 -24.24
CA ILE A 21 16.40 -1.56 -25.26
C ILE A 21 16.17 -2.71 -26.24
N TYR A 22 14.93 -3.18 -26.31
CA TYR A 22 14.52 -4.29 -27.16
C TYR A 22 13.67 -3.77 -28.33
N LEU A 23 14.20 -3.89 -29.55
CA LEU A 23 13.61 -3.37 -30.77
C LEU A 23 12.90 -4.47 -31.58
N PRO A 24 11.73 -4.18 -32.20
CA PRO A 24 11.14 -5.05 -33.22
C PRO A 24 12.09 -5.29 -34.41
N THR A 25 12.02 -6.47 -35.01
CA THR A 25 12.76 -6.82 -36.25
C THR A 25 11.85 -7.09 -37.44
N ASP A 26 10.58 -7.34 -37.17
CA ASP A 26 9.64 -7.91 -38.16
C ASP A 26 8.70 -6.82 -38.74
N SER A 27 8.95 -5.56 -38.39
CA SER A 27 8.24 -4.38 -38.91
C SER A 27 9.24 -3.22 -39.09
N ALA A 28 8.86 -2.19 -39.83
CA ALA A 28 9.62 -0.95 -39.92
C ALA A 28 9.14 0.05 -38.85
N GLY A 29 10.08 0.77 -38.23
CA GLY A 29 9.77 1.86 -37.29
C GLY A 29 9.41 3.17 -37.98
N PRO A 30 9.20 4.26 -37.22
CA PRO A 30 9.34 4.34 -35.76
C PRO A 30 8.18 3.70 -34.98
N TRP A 31 8.44 3.22 -33.76
CA TRP A 31 7.49 2.46 -32.94
C TRP A 31 7.09 3.18 -31.64
N PRO A 32 5.92 2.85 -31.06
CA PRO A 32 5.63 3.21 -29.68
C PRO A 32 6.53 2.43 -28.71
N VAL A 33 6.79 3.04 -27.55
CA VAL A 33 7.71 2.52 -26.53
C VAL A 33 6.94 2.14 -25.27
N VAL A 34 7.34 1.06 -24.61
CA VAL A 34 6.91 0.73 -23.24
C VAL A 34 8.15 0.63 -22.36
N ILE A 35 8.18 1.40 -21.27
CA ILE A 35 9.32 1.46 -20.34
C ILE A 35 8.94 1.06 -18.91
N GLU A 36 9.85 0.34 -18.26
CA GLU A 36 9.88 0.17 -16.81
C GLU A 36 11.23 0.62 -16.24
N ARG A 37 11.19 1.54 -15.26
CA ARG A 37 12.35 1.96 -14.46
C ARG A 37 12.28 1.24 -13.12
N THR A 38 13.36 0.58 -12.71
CA THR A 38 13.34 -0.31 -11.54
C THR A 38 14.60 -0.21 -10.68
N PRO A 39 14.48 -0.22 -9.33
CA PRO A 39 15.63 -0.30 -8.44
C PRO A 39 16.04 -1.76 -8.13
N TYR A 40 15.46 -2.75 -8.84
CA TYR A 40 15.54 -4.19 -8.55
C TYR A 40 16.27 -5.03 -9.61
N ASN A 41 17.20 -4.42 -10.35
CA ASN A 41 17.97 -4.99 -11.47
C ASN A 41 17.09 -5.15 -12.71
N LYS A 42 17.39 -4.38 -13.75
CA LYS A 42 16.68 -4.41 -15.04
C LYS A 42 16.71 -5.79 -15.73
N ASN A 43 17.65 -6.67 -15.37
CA ASN A 43 17.73 -8.04 -15.88
C ASN A 43 16.82 -9.02 -15.11
N SER A 44 16.46 -8.70 -13.87
CA SER A 44 15.67 -9.60 -13.01
C SER A 44 14.19 -9.57 -13.40
N PRO A 45 13.50 -10.72 -13.36
CA PRO A 45 12.05 -10.75 -13.54
C PRO A 45 11.38 -9.93 -12.42
N SER A 46 10.34 -9.17 -12.75
CA SER A 46 9.56 -8.48 -11.72
C SER A 46 8.79 -9.49 -10.87
N ARG A 47 8.62 -9.17 -9.57
CA ARG A 47 7.81 -9.96 -8.63
C ARG A 47 6.38 -10.17 -9.15
N SER A 48 5.82 -9.17 -9.82
CA SER A 48 4.48 -9.18 -10.40
C SER A 48 4.33 -10.18 -11.54
N GLU A 49 5.40 -10.67 -12.14
CA GLU A 49 5.35 -11.41 -13.41
C GLU A 49 5.33 -12.92 -13.17
N LYS A 50 4.37 -13.36 -12.35
CA LYS A 50 4.15 -14.77 -12.04
C LYS A 50 2.86 -15.26 -12.68
N GLN A 51 2.94 -16.36 -13.40
CA GLN A 51 1.77 -17.08 -13.90
C GLN A 51 1.12 -17.91 -12.78
N LEU A 52 -0.05 -18.50 -13.04
CA LEU A 52 -0.79 -19.34 -12.09
C LEU A 52 0.02 -20.56 -11.59
N ASP A 53 0.97 -21.05 -12.39
CA ASP A 53 1.89 -22.13 -12.01
C ASP A 53 3.11 -21.64 -11.19
N ALA A 54 3.06 -20.37 -10.75
CA ALA A 54 4.10 -19.66 -10.01
C ALA A 54 5.42 -19.43 -10.78
N GLN A 55 5.48 -19.72 -12.09
CA GLN A 55 6.67 -19.43 -12.89
C GLN A 55 6.78 -17.95 -13.22
N HIS A 56 8.02 -17.44 -13.15
CA HIS A 56 8.33 -16.07 -13.52
C HIS A 56 8.56 -15.93 -15.03
N ILE A 57 8.01 -14.86 -15.60
CA ILE A 57 8.35 -14.45 -16.97
C ILE A 57 9.67 -13.68 -16.92
N SER A 58 10.66 -14.13 -17.69
CA SER A 58 11.94 -13.41 -17.83
C SER A 58 11.76 -12.09 -18.58
N ARG A 59 12.67 -11.13 -18.36
CA ARG A 59 12.65 -9.84 -19.08
C ARG A 59 12.76 -10.01 -20.59
N GLY A 60 13.56 -10.98 -21.05
CA GLY A 60 13.65 -11.34 -22.46
C GLY A 60 12.33 -11.84 -23.03
N ALA A 61 11.67 -12.79 -22.36
CA ALA A 61 10.38 -13.33 -22.79
C ALA A 61 9.28 -12.26 -22.80
N MET A 62 9.28 -11.35 -21.81
CA MET A 62 8.37 -10.20 -21.81
C MET A 62 8.64 -9.27 -23.00
N ALA A 63 9.91 -8.92 -23.24
CA ALA A 63 10.30 -8.05 -24.35
C ALA A 63 9.96 -8.67 -25.72
N GLU A 64 10.11 -9.99 -25.87
CA GLU A 64 9.71 -10.70 -27.09
C GLU A 64 8.21 -10.53 -27.37
N ARG A 65 7.36 -10.61 -26.34
CA ARG A 65 5.91 -10.40 -26.48
C ARG A 65 5.56 -8.98 -26.89
N PHE A 66 6.19 -7.96 -26.30
CA PHE A 66 6.00 -6.56 -26.70
C PHE A 66 6.52 -6.28 -28.12
N THR A 67 7.72 -6.76 -28.45
CA THR A 67 8.34 -6.51 -29.75
C THR A 67 7.65 -7.26 -30.89
N ALA A 68 7.11 -8.44 -30.64
CA ALA A 68 6.24 -9.16 -31.60
C ALA A 68 4.96 -8.40 -31.94
N GLN A 69 4.46 -7.56 -31.02
CA GLN A 69 3.35 -6.67 -31.30
C GLN A 69 3.78 -5.32 -31.92
N GLY A 70 5.08 -5.06 -32.10
CA GLY A 70 5.58 -3.80 -32.64
C GLY A 70 5.71 -2.68 -31.62
N PHE A 71 6.01 -3.00 -30.35
CA PHE A 71 6.49 -2.05 -29.35
C PHE A 71 8.01 -2.16 -29.16
N VAL A 72 8.67 -1.06 -28.83
CA VAL A 72 9.99 -1.12 -28.19
C VAL A 72 9.78 -1.36 -26.70
N ALA A 73 10.45 -2.35 -26.12
CA ALA A 73 10.43 -2.59 -24.68
C ALA A 73 11.74 -2.10 -24.05
N ILE A 74 11.66 -1.36 -22.95
CA ILE A 74 12.81 -0.78 -22.25
C ILE A 74 12.77 -1.14 -20.76
N PHE A 75 13.91 -1.61 -20.25
CA PHE A 75 14.14 -1.80 -18.81
C PHE A 75 15.37 -1.01 -18.38
N GLN A 76 15.21 -0.16 -17.37
CA GLN A 76 16.28 0.73 -16.89
C GLN A 76 16.51 0.54 -15.38
N ASP A 77 17.78 0.50 -14.99
CA ASP A 77 18.17 0.57 -13.57
C ASP A 77 18.07 2.01 -13.06
N CYS A 78 17.41 2.22 -11.91
CA CYS A 78 17.39 3.52 -11.24
C CYS A 78 18.81 3.98 -10.84
N ARG A 79 18.98 5.29 -10.62
CA ARG A 79 20.25 5.91 -10.18
C ARG A 79 20.87 5.20 -8.99
N GLY A 80 22.19 4.96 -9.04
CA GLY A 80 22.95 4.30 -7.99
C GLY A 80 22.58 2.82 -7.75
N ARG A 81 21.87 2.19 -8.70
CA ARG A 81 21.51 0.77 -8.64
C ARG A 81 22.19 0.01 -9.78
N TYR A 82 22.76 -1.14 -9.44
CA TYR A 82 23.35 -2.10 -10.39
C TYR A 82 24.30 -1.44 -11.40
N ALA A 83 23.95 -1.40 -12.68
CA ALA A 83 24.80 -0.87 -13.73
C ALA A 83 24.67 0.66 -13.91
N SER A 84 23.69 1.31 -13.28
CA SER A 84 23.54 2.77 -13.31
C SER A 84 24.51 3.47 -12.37
N GLU A 85 25.04 4.60 -12.84
CA GLU A 85 25.93 5.47 -12.06
C GLU A 85 25.15 6.27 -10.99
N GLY A 86 25.88 7.03 -10.18
CA GLY A 86 25.33 7.92 -9.16
C GLY A 86 25.16 7.27 -7.78
N VAL A 87 24.47 7.97 -6.88
CA VAL A 87 24.21 7.54 -5.50
C VAL A 87 22.72 7.27 -5.33
N PHE A 88 22.39 6.15 -4.71
CA PHE A 88 21.00 5.77 -4.46
C PHE A 88 20.42 6.57 -3.30
N THR A 89 19.27 7.21 -3.54
CA THR A 89 18.39 7.75 -2.50
C THR A 89 16.97 7.29 -2.81
N LYS A 90 16.27 6.77 -1.80
CA LYS A 90 14.97 6.14 -2.02
C LYS A 90 13.93 7.20 -2.43
N TYR A 91 13.37 7.04 -3.63
CA TYR A 91 12.27 7.79 -4.25
C TYR A 91 12.56 9.22 -4.75
N THR A 92 13.54 9.91 -4.19
CA THR A 92 13.60 11.38 -4.33
C THR A 92 14.21 11.92 -5.63
N SER A 93 14.91 11.09 -6.41
CA SER A 93 15.46 11.47 -7.73
C SER A 93 14.60 11.00 -8.91
N GLU A 94 13.52 10.26 -8.65
CA GLU A 94 12.87 9.46 -9.68
C GLU A 94 12.06 10.29 -10.68
N GLY A 95 11.58 11.47 -10.29
CA GLY A 95 10.83 12.35 -11.18
C GLY A 95 11.72 12.90 -12.29
N GLU A 96 12.81 13.56 -11.89
CA GLU A 96 13.77 14.20 -12.78
C GLU A 96 14.50 13.18 -13.66
N ASP A 97 14.97 12.08 -13.08
CA ASP A 97 15.66 11.03 -13.83
C ASP A 97 14.73 10.36 -14.86
N GLY A 98 13.44 10.20 -14.51
CA GLY A 98 12.43 9.70 -15.44
C GLY A 98 12.12 10.69 -16.56
N PHE A 99 12.04 11.99 -16.25
CA PHE A 99 11.87 13.04 -17.26
C PHE A 99 13.01 13.04 -18.28
N ASP A 100 14.26 13.02 -17.83
CA ASP A 100 15.43 13.01 -18.72
C ASP A 100 15.48 11.76 -19.59
N THR A 101 15.13 10.61 -19.01
CA THR A 101 15.06 9.34 -19.73
C THR A 101 14.04 9.41 -20.87
N LEU A 102 12.83 9.92 -20.61
CA LEU A 102 11.79 10.06 -21.63
C LEU A 102 12.18 11.09 -22.70
N ALA A 103 12.79 12.21 -22.30
CA ALA A 103 13.33 13.21 -23.23
C ALA A 103 14.37 12.60 -24.18
N TRP A 104 15.28 11.76 -23.66
CA TRP A 104 16.24 11.05 -24.49
C TRP A 104 15.56 10.03 -25.43
N ILE A 105 14.54 9.29 -24.95
CA ILE A 105 13.84 8.28 -25.75
C ILE A 105 13.13 8.90 -26.97
N VAL A 106 12.44 10.03 -26.79
CA VAL A 106 11.69 10.66 -27.90
C VAL A 106 12.59 11.19 -29.02
N GLU A 107 13.88 11.45 -28.74
CA GLU A 107 14.86 11.88 -29.74
C GLU A 107 15.41 10.72 -30.58
N GLN A 108 15.14 9.47 -30.19
CA GLN A 108 15.69 8.32 -30.89
C GLN A 108 14.95 8.07 -32.21
N PRO A 109 15.66 7.73 -33.31
CA PRO A 109 15.06 7.58 -34.64
C PRO A 109 14.07 6.41 -34.74
N TRP A 110 14.10 5.49 -33.76
CA TRP A 110 13.19 4.36 -33.66
C TRP A 110 11.95 4.66 -32.82
N CYS A 111 11.86 5.79 -32.10
CA CYS A 111 10.71 6.17 -31.30
C CYS A 111 9.74 7.02 -32.14
N ASN A 112 8.44 6.75 -32.06
CA ASN A 112 7.41 7.56 -32.74
C ASN A 112 6.84 8.69 -31.87
N GLY A 113 7.50 9.01 -30.76
CA GLY A 113 7.07 10.02 -29.80
C GLY A 113 6.01 9.57 -28.79
N ARG A 114 5.56 8.30 -28.82
CA ARG A 114 4.54 7.76 -27.90
C ARG A 114 5.13 6.73 -26.96
N ILE A 115 5.05 7.01 -25.66
CA ILE A 115 5.67 6.23 -24.59
C ILE A 115 4.59 5.84 -23.58
N GLY A 116 4.45 4.55 -23.35
CA GLY A 116 3.77 3.99 -22.19
C GLY A 116 4.76 3.65 -21.08
N SER A 117 4.34 3.78 -19.82
CA SER A 117 5.14 3.29 -18.70
C SER A 117 4.41 2.21 -17.90
N MET A 118 5.17 1.30 -17.30
CA MET A 118 4.62 0.25 -16.43
C MET A 118 5.60 -0.10 -15.31
N GLY A 119 5.10 -0.82 -14.30
CA GLY A 119 5.93 -1.31 -13.21
C GLY A 119 5.15 -1.52 -11.92
N LEU A 120 5.65 -2.41 -11.08
CA LEU A 120 5.13 -2.74 -9.75
C LEU A 120 5.82 -1.91 -8.65
N SER A 121 5.09 -1.46 -7.64
CA SER A 121 5.66 -0.94 -6.38
C SER A 121 6.54 0.28 -6.59
N TYR A 122 7.84 0.19 -6.29
CA TYR A 122 8.81 1.23 -6.61
C TYR A 122 8.76 1.63 -8.09
N ALA A 123 8.68 0.67 -9.01
CA ALA A 123 8.57 0.98 -10.43
C ALA A 123 7.23 1.66 -10.79
N ALA A 124 6.18 1.54 -9.97
CA ALA A 124 4.98 2.38 -10.09
C ALA A 124 5.20 3.78 -9.49
N HIS A 125 5.94 3.91 -8.38
CA HIS A 125 6.33 5.21 -7.84
C HIS A 125 7.16 6.02 -8.83
N THR A 126 8.09 5.41 -9.57
CA THR A 126 8.87 6.12 -10.61
C THR A 126 7.99 6.66 -11.73
N GLN A 127 6.93 5.95 -12.10
CA GLN A 127 6.00 6.38 -13.16
C GLN A 127 5.25 7.64 -12.76
N LEU A 128 4.63 7.63 -11.57
CA LEU A 128 3.89 8.79 -11.10
C LEU A 128 4.81 9.97 -10.81
N ALA A 129 6.00 9.71 -10.25
CA ALA A 129 7.02 10.72 -9.99
C ALA A 129 7.38 11.50 -11.26
N MET A 130 7.68 10.78 -12.36
CA MET A 130 8.01 11.44 -13.62
C MET A 130 6.80 12.11 -14.25
N ALA A 131 5.60 11.51 -14.16
CA ALA A 131 4.37 12.10 -14.68
C ALA A 131 4.03 13.47 -14.05
N CYS A 132 4.37 13.68 -12.77
CA CYS A 132 4.23 14.98 -12.09
C CYS A 132 5.04 16.11 -12.73
N LEU A 133 6.07 15.77 -13.53
CA LEU A 133 6.88 16.72 -14.29
C LEU A 133 6.45 16.84 -15.76
N HIS A 134 5.35 16.19 -16.16
CA HIS A 134 4.82 16.18 -17.52
C HIS A 134 5.91 15.89 -18.59
N PRO A 135 6.51 14.70 -18.57
CA PRO A 135 7.67 14.40 -19.40
C PRO A 135 7.24 14.20 -20.87
N PRO A 136 8.13 14.51 -21.83
CA PRO A 136 7.78 14.43 -23.24
C PRO A 136 7.45 12.99 -23.66
N GLY A 137 6.41 12.86 -24.49
CA GLY A 137 6.01 11.59 -25.09
C GLY A 137 5.26 10.61 -24.18
N LEU A 138 5.13 10.88 -22.88
CA LEU A 138 4.32 10.04 -21.99
C LEU A 138 2.84 10.12 -22.38
N GLN A 139 2.27 8.99 -22.80
CA GLN A 139 0.91 8.90 -23.34
C GLN A 139 0.06 7.80 -22.71
N SER A 140 0.62 6.93 -21.86
CA SER A 140 -0.14 5.88 -21.18
C SER A 140 0.61 5.36 -19.96
N MET A 141 -0.09 4.93 -18.92
CA MET A 141 0.54 4.30 -17.76
C MET A 141 -0.20 3.05 -17.28
N VAL A 142 0.56 2.13 -16.67
CA VAL A 142 0.04 1.02 -15.87
C VAL A 142 0.71 1.06 -14.49
N LEU A 143 -0.03 1.53 -13.50
CA LEU A 143 0.41 1.63 -12.11
C LEU A 143 -0.04 0.39 -11.34
N ASP A 144 0.91 -0.44 -10.92
CA ASP A 144 0.67 -1.69 -10.22
C ASP A 144 1.17 -1.59 -8.77
N SER A 145 0.25 -1.58 -7.81
CA SER A 145 0.49 -1.44 -6.37
C SER A 145 1.54 -0.37 -6.04
N GLY A 146 1.31 0.88 -6.45
CA GLY A 146 2.21 1.99 -6.16
C GLY A 146 1.80 3.29 -6.85
N GLY A 147 2.76 4.20 -7.05
CA GLY A 147 2.49 5.60 -7.39
C GLY A 147 2.08 6.39 -6.14
N PHE A 148 3.01 7.15 -5.54
CA PHE A 148 2.71 7.88 -4.30
C PHE A 148 1.79 9.07 -4.57
N ALA A 149 0.55 9.01 -4.09
CA ALA A 149 -0.27 10.21 -3.97
C ALA A 149 0.35 11.16 -2.93
N ASN A 150 0.57 10.64 -1.73
CA ASN A 150 1.20 11.34 -0.62
C ASN A 150 1.88 10.32 0.31
N ALA A 151 3.21 10.20 0.21
CA ALA A 151 3.98 9.21 0.97
C ALA A 151 4.01 9.48 2.48
N PHE A 152 3.67 10.71 2.91
CA PHE A 152 3.54 11.08 4.31
C PHE A 152 2.26 10.51 4.96
N GLN A 153 1.24 10.21 4.16
CA GLN A 153 -0.02 9.63 4.64
C GLN A 153 -0.20 8.16 4.24
N CYS A 154 0.52 7.68 3.22
CA CYS A 154 0.44 6.31 2.75
C CYS A 154 1.78 5.81 2.22
N GLY A 155 2.37 4.83 2.88
CA GLY A 155 3.42 3.97 2.35
C GLY A 155 4.83 4.25 2.87
N ILE A 156 5.19 5.47 3.27
CA ILE A 156 6.38 5.73 4.11
C ILE A 156 5.95 6.04 5.54
N ARG A 157 4.88 6.83 5.67
CA ARG A 157 4.18 7.10 6.92
C ARG A 157 2.69 6.88 6.74
N GLN A 158 2.00 6.66 7.85
CA GLN A 158 0.55 6.70 7.95
C GLN A 158 0.17 7.34 9.28
N GLY A 159 -0.77 8.28 9.27
CA GLY A 159 -1.22 8.96 10.48
C GLY A 159 -0.11 9.63 11.30
N GLY A 160 0.99 10.02 10.67
CA GLY A 160 2.18 10.60 11.33
C GLY A 160 3.19 9.59 11.88
N ALA A 161 2.83 8.30 11.99
CA ALA A 161 3.76 7.25 12.40
C ALA A 161 4.59 6.74 11.21
N PHE A 162 5.81 6.26 11.46
CA PHE A 162 6.71 5.76 10.42
C PHE A 162 6.46 4.28 10.16
N GLU A 163 6.31 3.88 8.91
CA GLU A 163 6.13 2.47 8.56
C GLU A 163 7.47 1.73 8.53
N LEU A 164 7.70 0.80 9.46
CA LEU A 164 9.01 0.14 9.60
C LEU A 164 9.32 -0.88 8.49
N LYS A 165 8.38 -1.13 7.57
CA LYS A 165 8.70 -1.85 6.32
C LYS A 165 9.81 -1.15 5.51
N GLN A 166 10.00 0.14 5.73
CA GLN A 166 11.11 0.90 5.15
C GLN A 166 12.47 0.37 5.65
N ALA A 167 12.55 -0.02 6.92
CA ALA A 167 13.77 -0.55 7.54
C ALA A 167 14.11 -1.96 7.06
N THR A 168 13.12 -2.86 6.96
CA THR A 168 13.31 -4.21 6.38
C THR A 168 13.66 -4.14 4.90
N TRP A 169 13.05 -3.23 4.14
CA TRP A 169 13.43 -2.98 2.75
C TRP A 169 14.88 -2.49 2.65
N ALA A 170 15.27 -1.50 3.46
CA ALA A 170 16.63 -0.96 3.48
C ALA A 170 17.66 -2.06 3.79
N TRP A 171 17.40 -2.87 4.81
CA TRP A 171 18.26 -3.99 5.19
C TRP A 171 18.43 -5.04 4.09
N ARG A 172 17.34 -5.40 3.39
CA ARG A 172 17.42 -6.32 2.25
C ARG A 172 18.21 -5.72 1.09
N GLN A 173 17.88 -4.49 0.70
CA GLN A 173 18.45 -3.87 -0.50
C GLN A 173 19.90 -3.39 -0.30
N ALA A 174 20.33 -3.12 0.94
CA ALA A 174 21.72 -2.83 1.24
C ALA A 174 22.65 -3.98 0.86
N LYS A 175 22.20 -5.24 0.98
CA LYS A 175 22.95 -6.45 0.56
C LYS A 175 23.13 -6.54 -0.96
N GLU A 176 22.21 -5.92 -1.68
CA GLU A 176 22.20 -5.81 -3.14
C GLU A 176 22.68 -4.42 -3.61
N SER A 177 23.38 -3.67 -2.76
CA SER A 177 24.00 -2.40 -3.12
C SER A 177 25.25 -2.61 -3.98
N PRO A 178 25.62 -1.65 -4.85
CA PRO A 178 26.89 -1.71 -5.55
C PRO A 178 28.09 -1.92 -4.62
N ALA A 179 28.08 -1.31 -3.43
CA ALA A 179 29.12 -1.48 -2.41
C ALA A 179 29.21 -2.93 -1.90
N ALA A 180 28.08 -3.55 -1.58
CA ALA A 180 28.03 -4.94 -1.11
C ALA A 180 28.38 -5.95 -2.22
N ILE A 181 27.98 -5.67 -3.47
CA ILE A 181 28.33 -6.49 -4.64
C ILE A 181 29.84 -6.42 -4.92
N ALA A 182 30.44 -5.23 -4.83
CA ALA A 182 31.87 -5.03 -5.11
C ALA A 182 32.78 -5.53 -3.98
N ASN A 183 32.30 -5.57 -2.73
CA ASN A 183 33.10 -5.93 -1.57
C ASN A 183 32.45 -7.06 -0.74
N PRO A 184 32.97 -8.31 -0.85
CA PRO A 184 32.46 -9.45 -0.08
C PRO A 184 32.43 -9.26 1.44
N LYS A 185 33.34 -8.45 2.00
CA LYS A 185 33.35 -8.19 3.45
C LYS A 185 32.17 -7.34 3.91
N ILE A 186 31.72 -6.39 3.08
CA ILE A 186 30.52 -5.59 3.36
C ILE A 186 29.29 -6.51 3.32
N ARG A 187 29.21 -7.36 2.29
CA ARG A 187 28.12 -8.34 2.16
C ARG A 187 28.06 -9.28 3.36
N GLU A 188 29.18 -9.88 3.74
CA GLU A 188 29.28 -10.78 4.89
C GLU A 188 28.86 -10.05 6.18
N ALA A 189 29.34 -8.82 6.40
CA ALA A 189 28.96 -8.03 7.57
C ALA A 189 27.44 -7.78 7.63
N LEU A 190 26.78 -7.46 6.51
CA LEU A 190 25.32 -7.30 6.45
C LEU A 190 24.56 -8.61 6.62
N GLU A 191 25.13 -9.74 6.18
CA GLU A 191 24.54 -11.08 6.32
C GLU A 191 24.61 -11.59 7.78
N GLN A 192 25.59 -11.14 8.55
CA GLN A 192 25.72 -11.44 9.98
C GLN A 192 24.71 -10.68 10.87
N GLU A 193 24.07 -9.63 10.36
CA GLU A 193 23.09 -8.85 11.12
C GLU A 193 21.74 -9.57 11.24
N ASP A 194 21.29 -9.77 12.47
CA ASP A 194 19.97 -10.35 12.77
C ASP A 194 18.92 -9.24 12.89
N ILE A 195 18.12 -9.09 11.83
CA ILE A 195 17.09 -8.06 11.76
C ILE A 195 16.03 -8.17 12.87
N HIS A 196 15.73 -9.37 13.39
CA HIS A 196 14.77 -9.51 14.49
C HIS A 196 15.33 -8.92 15.79
N GLN A 197 16.62 -9.13 16.08
CA GLN A 197 17.28 -8.51 17.24
C GLN A 197 17.32 -6.98 17.12
N TRP A 198 17.48 -6.46 15.91
CA TRP A 198 17.46 -5.02 15.67
C TRP A 198 16.07 -4.39 15.81
N PHE A 199 15.01 -5.12 15.50
CA PHE A 199 13.65 -4.66 15.80
C PHE A 199 13.35 -4.68 17.31
N ALA A 200 14.01 -5.53 18.10
CA ALA A 200 13.93 -5.48 19.56
C ALA A 200 14.75 -4.32 20.18
N ARG A 201 15.53 -3.57 19.38
CA ARG A 201 16.43 -2.50 19.81
C ARG A 201 16.20 -1.23 18.98
N MET A 202 15.14 -0.51 19.31
CA MET A 202 14.73 0.73 18.64
C MET A 202 14.92 1.96 19.53
N PRO A 203 15.11 3.16 18.95
CA PRO A 203 15.31 3.42 17.51
C PRO A 203 16.74 3.10 17.05
N TRP A 204 16.93 2.91 15.73
CA TRP A 204 18.27 2.75 15.15
C TRP A 204 19.00 4.09 15.10
N GLN A 205 20.33 4.06 15.29
CA GLN A 205 21.18 5.24 15.29
C GLN A 205 22.23 5.15 14.18
N ALA A 206 22.59 6.30 13.60
CA ALA A 206 23.60 6.39 12.55
C ALA A 206 24.95 5.84 13.06
N GLY A 207 25.61 5.01 12.25
CA GLY A 207 26.85 4.30 12.62
C GLY A 207 26.65 3.09 13.53
N TYR A 208 25.44 2.88 14.05
CA TYR A 208 25.09 1.79 14.97
C TYR A 208 23.81 1.06 14.51
N SER A 209 23.50 1.08 13.22
CA SER A 209 22.38 0.34 12.64
C SER A 209 22.86 -0.97 11.97
N PRO A 210 21.95 -1.90 11.60
CA PRO A 210 22.32 -3.10 10.83
C PRO A 210 22.77 -2.79 9.40
N ILE A 211 22.63 -1.55 8.92
CA ILE A 211 22.97 -1.15 7.56
C ILE A 211 24.09 -0.10 7.51
N ARG A 212 24.76 0.16 8.63
CA ARG A 212 25.88 1.11 8.78
C ARG A 212 27.03 0.92 7.78
N HIS A 213 27.18 -0.28 7.22
CA HIS A 213 28.22 -0.59 6.23
C HIS A 213 27.88 -0.10 4.82
N VAL A 214 26.67 0.41 4.60
CA VAL A 214 26.21 1.01 3.35
C VAL A 214 25.57 2.38 3.67
N PRO A 215 26.41 3.42 3.86
CA PRO A 215 25.99 4.69 4.46
C PRO A 215 24.84 5.39 3.74
N GLU A 216 24.72 5.23 2.41
CA GLU A 216 23.61 5.81 1.64
C GLU A 216 22.26 5.21 2.02
N TYR A 217 22.21 3.91 2.37
CA TYR A 217 20.99 3.24 2.85
C TYR A 217 20.63 3.64 4.27
N GLU A 218 21.64 3.73 5.13
CA GLU A 218 21.45 4.24 6.51
C GLU A 218 20.95 5.68 6.49
N ALA A 219 21.58 6.54 5.68
CA ALA A 219 21.28 7.96 5.62
C ALA A 219 19.84 8.23 5.19
N TYR A 220 19.37 7.69 4.06
CA TYR A 220 18.01 7.97 3.61
C TYR A 220 16.97 7.40 4.59
N LEU A 221 17.23 6.22 5.17
CA LEU A 221 16.26 5.57 6.07
C LEU A 221 16.07 6.41 7.33
N LEU A 222 17.18 6.80 7.97
CA LEU A 222 17.14 7.60 9.19
C LEU A 222 16.65 9.02 8.92
N GLU A 223 16.93 9.60 7.75
CA GLU A 223 16.34 10.87 7.33
C GLU A 223 14.81 10.74 7.23
N GLN A 224 14.30 9.77 6.47
CA GLN A 224 12.85 9.56 6.31
C GLN A 224 12.15 9.33 7.66
N TRP A 225 12.78 8.57 8.55
CA TRP A 225 12.27 8.30 9.89
C TRP A 225 12.29 9.54 10.80
N ALA A 226 13.29 10.41 10.67
CA ALA A 226 13.37 11.66 11.44
C ALA A 226 12.46 12.77 10.88
N GLN A 227 12.06 12.71 9.61
CA GLN A 227 11.15 13.68 8.96
C GLN A 227 9.69 13.47 9.42
N GLY A 228 9.41 13.67 10.71
CA GLY A 228 8.10 13.45 11.33
C GLY A 228 7.01 14.43 10.88
N THR A 229 7.39 15.66 10.54
CA THR A 229 6.48 16.74 10.11
C THR A 229 6.41 16.81 8.59
N PHE A 230 5.27 17.22 8.03
CA PHE A 230 5.07 17.46 6.60
C PHE A 230 5.81 18.73 6.11
N SER A 231 7.14 18.65 6.07
CA SER A 231 8.06 19.70 5.62
C SER A 231 8.25 19.69 4.09
N ASP A 232 9.05 20.61 3.58
CA ASP A 232 9.47 20.65 2.16
C ASP A 232 10.15 19.35 1.69
N TYR A 233 10.69 18.55 2.62
CA TYR A 233 11.20 17.22 2.29
C TYR A 233 10.12 16.37 1.61
N TRP A 234 8.89 16.42 2.11
CA TRP A 234 7.78 15.60 1.62
C TRP A 234 7.14 16.16 0.36
N ARG A 235 7.34 17.44 0.02
CA ARG A 235 6.74 18.08 -1.16
C ARG A 235 7.43 17.77 -2.49
N LYS A 236 8.32 16.78 -2.51
CA LYS A 236 9.05 16.39 -3.73
C LYS A 236 8.13 15.58 -4.65
N PRO A 237 8.19 15.78 -5.99
CA PRO A 237 7.34 15.06 -6.95
C PRO A 237 7.37 13.54 -6.82
N GLY A 238 8.52 12.97 -6.41
CA GLY A 238 8.70 11.53 -6.24
C GLY A 238 7.91 10.89 -5.10
N ILE A 239 7.40 11.69 -4.16
CA ILE A 239 6.72 11.22 -2.94
C ILE A 239 5.44 11.99 -2.60
N TYR A 240 5.07 13.01 -3.39
CA TYR A 240 3.87 13.82 -3.16
C TYR A 240 3.23 14.29 -4.47
N ALA A 241 2.64 13.35 -5.22
CA ALA A 241 1.94 13.67 -6.46
C ALA A 241 0.71 14.57 -6.25
N GLU A 242 0.07 14.52 -5.08
CA GLU A 242 -1.11 15.33 -4.76
C GLU A 242 -0.87 16.83 -4.93
N GLY A 243 0.34 17.32 -4.62
CA GLY A 243 0.74 18.72 -4.87
C GLY A 243 1.03 19.06 -6.33
N HIS A 244 0.99 18.06 -7.23
CA HIS A 244 1.34 18.18 -8.64
C HIS A 244 0.25 17.63 -9.57
N TYR A 245 -0.93 17.29 -9.06
CA TYR A 245 -2.01 16.72 -9.89
C TYR A 245 -2.41 17.63 -11.05
N ASP A 246 -2.33 18.95 -10.89
CA ASP A 246 -2.62 19.92 -11.96
C ASP A 246 -1.60 19.87 -13.12
N HIS A 247 -0.42 19.27 -12.92
CA HIS A 247 0.59 19.11 -13.96
C HIS A 247 0.53 17.74 -14.66
N LEU A 248 -0.28 16.81 -14.14
CA LEU A 248 -0.38 15.49 -14.73
C LEU A 248 -0.91 15.57 -16.17
N PRO A 249 -0.35 14.76 -17.09
CA PRO A 249 -0.82 14.73 -18.47
C PRO A 249 -2.22 14.09 -18.57
N ASP A 250 -3.04 14.55 -19.53
CA ASP A 250 -4.30 13.89 -19.90
C ASP A 250 -4.02 12.63 -20.71
N ILE A 251 -3.83 11.52 -19.99
CA ILE A 251 -3.46 10.22 -20.58
C ILE A 251 -4.29 9.08 -19.96
N PRO A 252 -4.48 7.98 -20.69
CA PRO A 252 -5.06 6.77 -20.14
C PRO A 252 -4.18 6.18 -19.03
N VAL A 253 -4.78 5.81 -17.90
CA VAL A 253 -4.08 5.06 -16.84
C VAL A 253 -4.87 3.84 -16.38
N LEU A 254 -4.19 2.70 -16.31
CA LEU A 254 -4.65 1.49 -15.63
C LEU A 254 -4.05 1.43 -14.23
N PHE A 255 -4.90 1.50 -13.22
CA PHE A 255 -4.57 1.37 -11.81
C PHE A 255 -4.87 -0.06 -11.36
N MET A 256 -3.87 -0.72 -10.77
CA MET A 256 -3.98 -2.04 -10.16
C MET A 256 -3.49 -1.94 -8.73
N SER A 257 -4.25 -2.46 -7.76
CA SER A 257 -3.78 -2.63 -6.39
C SER A 257 -4.61 -3.71 -5.68
N SER A 258 -4.49 -3.79 -4.36
CA SER A 258 -5.13 -4.81 -3.57
C SER A 258 -5.51 -4.35 -2.17
N TRP A 259 -6.56 -4.92 -1.58
CA TRP A 259 -7.08 -4.53 -0.26
C TRP A 259 -6.09 -4.74 0.90
N TYR A 260 -5.18 -5.73 0.80
CA TYR A 260 -4.09 -5.92 1.77
C TYR A 260 -2.75 -5.33 1.29
N ASP A 261 -2.79 -4.35 0.40
CA ASP A 261 -1.63 -3.60 -0.08
C ASP A 261 -1.42 -2.30 0.70
N ALA A 262 -0.16 -1.95 0.98
CA ALA A 262 0.20 -0.72 1.67
C ALA A 262 -0.13 0.57 0.88
N TYR A 263 -0.54 0.46 -0.38
CA TYR A 263 -0.76 1.60 -1.29
C TYR A 263 -2.23 1.80 -1.70
N VAL A 264 -3.19 1.13 -1.04
CA VAL A 264 -4.65 1.30 -1.33
C VAL A 264 -5.05 2.77 -1.40
N SER A 265 -4.71 3.57 -0.39
CA SER A 265 -5.07 4.98 -0.34
C SER A 265 -4.48 5.77 -1.51
N SER A 266 -3.19 5.54 -1.83
CA SER A 266 -2.53 6.18 -2.97
C SER A 266 -3.18 5.79 -4.31
N THR A 267 -3.47 4.50 -4.53
CA THR A 267 -4.12 4.04 -5.77
C THR A 267 -5.48 4.71 -5.97
N LEU A 268 -6.31 4.75 -4.93
CA LEU A 268 -7.65 5.34 -5.02
C LEU A 268 -7.59 6.87 -5.16
N ALA A 269 -6.65 7.55 -4.50
CA ALA A 269 -6.43 8.98 -4.65
C ALA A 269 -5.97 9.35 -6.07
N ASN A 270 -5.01 8.61 -6.63
CA ASN A 270 -4.53 8.82 -7.99
C ASN A 270 -5.65 8.56 -9.01
N TYR A 271 -6.38 7.44 -8.89
CA TYR A 271 -7.52 7.15 -9.77
C TYR A 271 -8.54 8.28 -9.77
N ARG A 272 -8.91 8.79 -8.58
CA ARG A 272 -9.80 9.95 -8.44
C ARG A 272 -9.23 11.21 -9.08
N ALA A 273 -7.93 11.48 -8.91
CA ALA A 273 -7.28 12.64 -9.50
C ALA A 273 -7.33 12.59 -11.03
N PHE A 274 -6.86 11.50 -11.63
CA PHE A 274 -6.91 11.31 -13.08
C PHE A 274 -8.35 11.35 -13.60
N SER A 275 -9.31 10.69 -12.93
CA SER A 275 -10.71 10.65 -13.40
C SER A 275 -11.42 12.01 -13.35
N ARG A 276 -10.94 12.95 -12.52
CA ARG A 276 -11.51 14.31 -12.42
C ARG A 276 -10.90 15.30 -13.42
N HIS A 277 -9.60 15.17 -13.68
CA HIS A 277 -8.86 16.16 -14.47
C HIS A 277 -8.75 15.76 -15.94
N ASN A 278 -8.82 14.46 -16.24
CA ASN A 278 -8.52 13.93 -17.56
C ASN A 278 -9.76 13.40 -18.25
N ARG A 279 -9.77 13.51 -19.58
CA ARG A 279 -10.83 12.95 -20.45
C ARG A 279 -10.49 11.53 -20.89
N SER A 280 -9.23 11.16 -20.81
CA SER A 280 -8.73 9.84 -21.17
C SER A 280 -9.27 8.74 -20.26
N ALA A 281 -9.33 7.51 -20.78
CA ALA A 281 -9.84 6.35 -20.06
C ALA A 281 -9.04 6.03 -18.79
N GLN A 282 -9.74 5.88 -17.65
CA GLN A 282 -9.16 5.51 -16.36
C GLN A 282 -9.76 4.19 -15.90
N HIS A 283 -8.92 3.18 -15.67
CA HIS A 283 -9.36 1.85 -15.22
C HIS A 283 -8.80 1.54 -13.84
N LEU A 284 -9.64 1.02 -12.93
CA LEU A 284 -9.27 0.63 -11.57
C LEU A 284 -9.53 -0.85 -11.36
N ILE A 285 -8.53 -1.58 -10.88
CA ILE A 285 -8.62 -2.98 -10.50
C ILE A 285 -8.11 -3.15 -9.05
N MET A 286 -8.97 -3.69 -8.18
CA MET A 286 -8.64 -3.95 -6.76
C MET A 286 -8.97 -5.40 -6.38
N GLY A 287 -7.96 -6.22 -6.07
CA GLY A 287 -8.15 -7.62 -5.63
C GLY A 287 -7.87 -7.85 -4.13
N PRO A 288 -8.02 -9.09 -3.61
CA PRO A 288 -7.84 -9.43 -2.18
C PRO A 288 -6.44 -9.99 -1.83
N TRP A 289 -5.43 -9.68 -2.64
CA TRP A 289 -4.08 -10.21 -2.61
C TRP A 289 -3.13 -9.50 -1.64
N LEU A 290 -1.90 -10.03 -1.58
CA LEU A 290 -0.74 -9.30 -1.11
C LEU A 290 -0.05 -8.53 -2.25
N HIS A 291 0.88 -7.67 -1.86
CA HIS A 291 1.61 -6.75 -2.72
C HIS A 291 2.23 -7.39 -3.98
N GLY A 292 1.56 -7.27 -5.12
CA GLY A 292 1.98 -7.82 -6.42
C GLY A 292 1.72 -9.33 -6.62
N ASP A 293 1.07 -10.01 -5.67
CA ASP A 293 0.84 -11.46 -5.68
C ASP A 293 -0.54 -11.83 -6.25
N ARG A 294 -0.93 -11.24 -7.39
CA ARG A 294 -2.31 -11.26 -7.92
C ARG A 294 -2.85 -12.60 -8.43
N ASN A 295 -2.03 -13.64 -8.44
CA ASN A 295 -2.41 -15.00 -8.84
C ASN A 295 -2.37 -15.98 -7.65
N ILE A 296 -2.31 -15.45 -6.42
CA ILE A 296 -2.43 -16.21 -5.19
C ILE A 296 -3.84 -15.97 -4.64
N SER A 297 -4.63 -17.03 -4.50
CA SER A 297 -6.03 -16.95 -4.08
C SER A 297 -6.23 -16.71 -2.58
N HIS A 298 -5.16 -16.74 -1.80
CA HIS A 298 -5.17 -16.55 -0.35
C HIS A 298 -4.23 -15.43 0.09
N SER A 299 -4.54 -14.81 1.23
CA SER A 299 -3.66 -13.85 1.90
C SER A 299 -3.66 -14.16 3.38
N GLY A 300 -2.50 -14.56 3.92
CA GLY A 300 -2.38 -15.03 5.29
C GLY A 300 -3.10 -16.37 5.54
N ASP A 301 -3.90 -16.42 6.60
CA ASP A 301 -4.66 -17.60 7.02
C ASP A 301 -6.02 -17.72 6.31
N VAL A 302 -6.25 -16.97 5.23
CA VAL A 302 -7.57 -16.82 4.60
C VAL A 302 -7.52 -17.07 3.11
N GLU A 303 -8.44 -17.91 2.63
CA GLU A 303 -8.65 -18.27 1.24
C GLU A 303 -9.85 -17.50 0.66
N PHE A 304 -9.63 -16.81 -0.45
CA PHE A 304 -10.65 -16.00 -1.17
C PHE A 304 -11.25 -16.74 -2.37
N GLY A 305 -10.77 -17.95 -2.66
CA GLY A 305 -11.27 -18.84 -3.71
C GLY A 305 -10.62 -18.59 -5.07
N ALA A 306 -10.78 -19.54 -6.00
CA ALA A 306 -10.15 -19.48 -7.32
C ALA A 306 -10.56 -18.23 -8.14
N ALA A 307 -11.73 -17.65 -7.86
CA ALA A 307 -12.19 -16.40 -8.47
C ALA A 307 -11.30 -15.20 -8.09
N ALA A 308 -10.56 -15.26 -6.99
CA ALA A 308 -9.65 -14.20 -6.56
C ALA A 308 -8.45 -14.06 -7.49
N ASN A 309 -8.02 -15.10 -8.20
CA ASN A 309 -6.88 -15.00 -9.12
C ASN A 309 -7.16 -13.99 -10.23
N PHE A 310 -6.18 -13.17 -10.59
CA PHE A 310 -6.31 -12.24 -11.70
C PHE A 310 -6.41 -12.97 -13.04
N ASP A 311 -5.48 -13.89 -13.29
CA ASP A 311 -5.42 -14.66 -14.53
C ASP A 311 -6.66 -15.56 -14.64
N GLY A 312 -7.34 -15.49 -15.78
CA GLY A 312 -8.56 -16.25 -16.08
C GLY A 312 -9.86 -15.61 -15.57
N ASN A 313 -9.82 -14.72 -14.56
CA ASN A 313 -11.02 -14.06 -14.04
C ASN A 313 -11.14 -12.58 -14.46
N VAL A 314 -10.04 -11.84 -14.51
CA VAL A 314 -10.02 -10.42 -14.90
C VAL A 314 -9.49 -10.24 -16.32
N ALA A 315 -8.40 -10.93 -16.65
CA ALA A 315 -7.85 -11.00 -18.00
C ALA A 315 -7.19 -12.36 -18.23
N ARG A 316 -6.80 -12.68 -19.47
CA ARG A 316 -6.13 -13.97 -19.77
C ARG A 316 -4.85 -14.15 -18.95
N THR A 317 -3.95 -13.17 -19.01
CA THR A 317 -2.79 -13.04 -18.12
C THR A 317 -2.52 -11.58 -17.81
N TRP A 318 -1.74 -11.31 -16.76
CA TRP A 318 -1.27 -9.93 -16.47
C TRP A 318 -0.46 -9.30 -17.61
N LEU A 319 0.35 -10.08 -18.33
CA LEU A 319 1.09 -9.58 -19.48
C LEU A 319 0.16 -9.23 -20.65
N ASP A 320 -0.84 -10.06 -20.92
CA ASP A 320 -1.83 -9.77 -21.97
C ASP A 320 -2.64 -8.52 -21.65
N CYS A 321 -3.07 -8.36 -20.40
CA CYS A 321 -3.79 -7.17 -19.96
C CYS A 321 -3.03 -5.87 -20.30
N ARG A 322 -1.71 -5.84 -20.04
CA ARG A 322 -0.87 -4.68 -20.37
C ARG A 322 -0.64 -4.51 -21.87
N LEU A 323 -0.41 -5.61 -22.59
CA LEU A 323 -0.26 -5.55 -24.05
C LEU A 323 -1.51 -4.96 -24.71
N ASP A 324 -2.68 -5.44 -24.31
CA ASP A 324 -3.97 -4.99 -24.83
C ASP A 324 -4.22 -3.52 -24.44
N TRP A 325 -3.88 -3.13 -23.21
CA TRP A 325 -3.97 -1.75 -22.74
C TRP A 325 -3.08 -0.80 -23.57
N PHE A 326 -1.82 -1.15 -23.79
CA PHE A 326 -0.90 -0.32 -24.58
C PHE A 326 -1.20 -0.35 -26.07
N ALA A 327 -1.75 -1.44 -26.61
CA ALA A 327 -2.22 -1.49 -27.99
C ALA A 327 -3.33 -0.44 -28.20
N ARG A 328 -4.35 -0.45 -27.35
CA ARG A 328 -5.43 0.53 -27.41
C ARG A 328 -4.94 1.95 -27.20
N SER A 329 -4.15 2.20 -26.15
CA SER A 329 -3.77 3.58 -25.78
C SER A 329 -2.66 4.19 -26.65
N LEU A 330 -1.74 3.39 -27.19
CA LEU A 330 -0.59 3.91 -27.95
C LEU A 330 -0.66 3.65 -29.46
N LYS A 331 -1.54 2.76 -29.95
CA LYS A 331 -1.66 2.46 -31.39
C LYS A 331 -3.03 2.83 -31.96
N ASP A 332 -4.11 2.46 -31.28
CA ASP A 332 -5.48 2.59 -31.80
C ASP A 332 -6.06 3.98 -31.49
N GLN A 333 -5.78 4.94 -32.37
CA GLN A 333 -6.21 6.34 -32.23
C GLN A 333 -7.66 6.59 -32.72
N THR A 334 -8.38 5.56 -33.17
CA THR A 334 -9.74 5.68 -33.75
C THR A 334 -10.85 5.77 -32.72
N GLY A 335 -10.58 5.51 -31.44
CA GLY A 335 -11.52 5.76 -30.33
C GLY A 335 -12.62 4.72 -30.13
N GLU A 336 -12.71 3.68 -30.95
CA GLU A 336 -13.64 2.55 -30.74
C GLU A 336 -13.04 1.55 -29.74
N ALA A 337 -12.90 1.96 -28.47
CA ALA A 337 -12.58 1.02 -27.40
C ALA A 337 -13.84 0.25 -27.02
N ALA A 338 -13.77 -1.09 -26.97
CA ALA A 338 -14.82 -1.92 -26.39
C ALA A 338 -15.12 -1.44 -24.95
N ALA A 339 -16.40 -1.39 -24.60
CA ALA A 339 -16.87 -0.87 -23.32
C ALA A 339 -16.52 -1.83 -22.16
N THR A 340 -15.29 -1.80 -21.67
CA THR A 340 -14.93 -2.45 -20.41
C THR A 340 -15.34 -1.56 -19.24
N ALA A 341 -15.96 -2.14 -18.22
CA ALA A 341 -16.27 -1.42 -16.98
C ALA A 341 -14.98 -0.77 -16.41
N PRO A 342 -14.96 0.54 -16.16
CA PRO A 342 -13.76 1.26 -15.72
C PRO A 342 -13.36 0.91 -14.28
N VAL A 343 -14.22 0.23 -13.51
CA VAL A 343 -13.91 -0.21 -12.15
C VAL A 343 -14.22 -1.70 -12.00
N GLN A 344 -13.22 -2.46 -11.56
CA GLN A 344 -13.32 -3.86 -11.19
C GLN A 344 -12.78 -4.05 -9.77
N VAL A 345 -13.62 -4.47 -8.84
CA VAL A 345 -13.24 -4.63 -7.43
C VAL A 345 -13.66 -6.00 -6.93
N PHE A 346 -12.80 -6.66 -6.18
CA PHE A 346 -13.14 -7.92 -5.55
C PHE A 346 -13.88 -7.66 -4.22
N LEU A 347 -15.14 -8.08 -4.14
CA LEU A 347 -15.88 -8.14 -2.88
C LEU A 347 -15.43 -9.39 -2.14
N MET A 348 -14.68 -9.19 -1.05
CA MET A 348 -14.30 -10.27 -0.14
C MET A 348 -15.53 -10.75 0.64
N GLY A 349 -15.61 -12.06 0.93
CA GLY A 349 -16.63 -12.63 1.79
C GLY A 349 -17.63 -13.52 1.05
N GLY A 350 -18.63 -14.02 1.78
CA GLY A 350 -19.67 -14.90 1.23
C GLY A 350 -19.35 -16.41 1.32
N GLY A 351 -18.09 -16.77 1.58
CA GLY A 351 -17.65 -18.14 1.84
C GLY A 351 -18.30 -18.80 3.06
N ASP A 352 -18.13 -20.10 3.21
CA ASP A 352 -18.80 -20.90 4.25
C ASP A 352 -18.10 -20.86 5.61
N GLY A 353 -16.89 -20.28 5.69
CA GLY A 353 -16.11 -20.20 6.93
C GLY A 353 -15.51 -21.54 7.37
N SER A 354 -15.56 -22.58 6.53
CA SER A 354 -14.83 -23.82 6.79
C SER A 354 -13.32 -23.61 6.64
N LYS A 355 -12.51 -24.54 7.14
CA LYS A 355 -11.05 -24.52 6.92
C LYS A 355 -10.67 -25.46 5.78
N ASP A 356 -9.78 -25.01 4.90
CA ASP A 356 -9.19 -25.86 3.86
C ASP A 356 -8.16 -26.86 4.42
N GLN A 357 -7.57 -27.66 3.54
CA GLN A 357 -6.53 -28.64 3.91
C GLN A 357 -5.24 -28.03 4.49
N HIS A 358 -5.03 -26.71 4.33
CA HIS A 358 -3.91 -25.96 4.90
C HIS A 358 -4.31 -25.21 6.18
N GLY A 359 -5.56 -25.38 6.65
CA GLY A 359 -6.09 -24.71 7.83
C GLY A 359 -6.56 -23.27 7.58
N ARG A 360 -6.64 -22.83 6.32
CA ARG A 360 -7.07 -21.48 5.94
C ARG A 360 -8.58 -21.36 5.97
N LEU A 361 -9.08 -20.23 6.47
CA LEU A 361 -10.50 -19.93 6.50
C LEU A 361 -11.03 -19.63 5.09
N GLN A 362 -12.10 -20.31 4.68
CA GLN A 362 -12.80 -20.08 3.43
C GLN A 362 -13.68 -18.81 3.53
N HIS A 363 -13.05 -17.66 3.32
CA HIS A 363 -13.76 -16.36 3.31
C HIS A 363 -14.46 -16.10 1.97
N GLY A 364 -13.86 -16.54 0.87
CA GLY A 364 -14.45 -16.43 -0.47
C GLY A 364 -14.52 -14.99 -1.00
N GLY A 365 -15.29 -14.82 -2.06
CA GLY A 365 -15.57 -13.52 -2.66
C GLY A 365 -15.89 -13.61 -4.15
N ARG A 366 -16.12 -12.45 -4.77
CA ARG A 366 -16.41 -12.33 -6.20
C ARG A 366 -16.02 -10.96 -6.76
N TRP A 367 -15.76 -10.91 -8.06
CA TRP A 367 -15.53 -9.64 -8.76
C TRP A 367 -16.84 -8.89 -8.98
N LEU A 368 -16.82 -7.59 -8.68
CA LEU A 368 -17.85 -6.63 -9.04
C LEU A 368 -17.30 -5.72 -10.15
N LYS A 369 -18.16 -5.38 -11.10
CA LYS A 369 -17.88 -4.39 -12.15
C LYS A 369 -18.72 -3.14 -11.91
N SER A 370 -18.16 -1.96 -12.16
CA SER A 370 -18.88 -0.70 -12.00
C SER A 370 -18.33 0.40 -12.91
N SER A 371 -19.12 1.45 -13.10
CA SER A 371 -18.72 2.67 -13.79
C SER A 371 -17.94 3.65 -12.92
N GLN A 372 -17.97 3.49 -11.59
CA GLN A 372 -17.34 4.43 -10.66
C GLN A 372 -16.90 3.79 -9.35
N TRP A 373 -15.99 4.47 -8.66
CA TRP A 373 -15.61 4.20 -7.27
C TRP A 373 -15.67 5.51 -6.45
N PRO A 374 -16.28 5.54 -5.25
CA PRO A 374 -16.99 4.45 -4.57
C PRO A 374 -18.18 3.89 -5.36
N LEU A 375 -18.60 2.66 -5.04
CA LEU A 375 -19.65 1.98 -5.77
C LEU A 375 -20.99 2.77 -5.71
N PRO A 376 -21.83 2.73 -6.76
CA PRO A 376 -23.15 3.34 -6.74
C PRO A 376 -23.97 2.88 -5.53
N GLY A 377 -24.72 3.79 -4.91
CA GLY A 377 -25.55 3.47 -3.73
C GLY A 377 -24.79 3.41 -2.40
N SER A 378 -23.49 3.72 -2.37
CA SER A 378 -22.72 3.82 -1.12
C SER A 378 -23.35 4.83 -0.15
N ARG A 379 -23.52 4.42 1.11
CA ARG A 379 -24.07 5.23 2.21
C ARG A 379 -23.16 5.21 3.44
N SER A 380 -23.17 6.29 4.21
CA SER A 380 -22.48 6.36 5.50
C SER A 380 -23.30 5.67 6.60
N LEU A 381 -22.66 4.81 7.39
CA LEU A 381 -23.22 4.21 8.59
C LEU A 381 -22.34 4.59 9.79
N ASN A 382 -22.97 5.17 10.83
CA ASN A 382 -22.29 5.49 12.08
C ASN A 382 -22.59 4.41 13.12
N LEU A 383 -21.52 3.88 13.72
CA LEU A 383 -21.58 2.95 14.84
C LEU A 383 -20.84 3.57 16.04
N TYR A 384 -21.59 3.99 17.05
CA TYR A 384 -21.08 4.58 18.28
C TYR A 384 -20.57 3.51 19.24
N LEU A 385 -19.48 3.83 19.94
CA LEU A 385 -18.90 3.01 20.99
C LEU A 385 -19.67 3.24 22.30
N ASN A 386 -19.73 2.23 23.16
CA ASN A 386 -20.29 2.36 24.51
C ASN A 386 -19.50 1.58 25.57
N GLU A 387 -19.75 1.88 26.85
CA GLU A 387 -19.01 1.31 27.99
C GLU A 387 -19.18 -0.21 28.12
N GLN A 388 -20.26 -0.75 27.55
CA GLN A 388 -20.51 -2.18 27.47
C GLN A 388 -19.72 -2.85 26.32
N ARG A 389 -18.80 -2.12 25.68
CA ARG A 389 -17.95 -2.58 24.59
C ARG A 389 -18.75 -3.01 23.35
N GLN A 390 -19.84 -2.30 23.07
CA GLN A 390 -20.67 -2.53 21.89
C GLN A 390 -20.51 -1.42 20.85
N LEU A 391 -20.79 -1.79 19.59
CA LEU A 391 -21.01 -0.87 18.48
C LEU A 391 -22.52 -0.76 18.22
N SER A 392 -23.06 0.46 18.29
CA SER A 392 -24.50 0.73 18.19
C SER A 392 -24.80 1.86 17.19
N THR A 393 -25.91 1.78 16.48
CA THR A 393 -26.41 2.90 15.65
C THR A 393 -26.96 4.06 16.48
N GLU A 394 -27.34 3.79 17.73
CA GLU A 394 -27.85 4.80 18.65
C GLU A 394 -26.70 5.56 19.30
N PRO A 395 -26.70 6.92 19.28
CA PRO A 395 -25.71 7.72 19.96
C PRO A 395 -25.79 7.55 21.49
N PRO A 396 -24.67 7.71 22.22
CA PRO A 396 -24.67 7.62 23.67
C PRO A 396 -25.50 8.73 24.30
N SER A 397 -26.26 8.39 25.34
CA SER A 397 -27.08 9.33 26.12
C SER A 397 -26.52 9.60 27.52
N ALA A 398 -25.54 8.81 27.97
CA ALA A 398 -24.89 9.00 29.26
C ALA A 398 -24.10 10.32 29.29
N CYS A 399 -24.12 11.01 30.44
CA CYS A 399 -23.39 12.26 30.63
C CYS A 399 -21.87 12.04 30.75
N GLU A 400 -21.45 10.92 31.34
CA GLU A 400 -20.06 10.50 31.46
C GLU A 400 -19.99 9.02 31.13
N SER A 401 -19.02 8.64 30.30
CA SER A 401 -18.85 7.27 29.83
C SER A 401 -17.47 7.14 29.21
N SER A 402 -16.61 6.26 29.73
CA SER A 402 -15.24 6.09 29.21
C SER A 402 -14.60 4.76 29.56
N LEU A 403 -13.57 4.38 28.81
CA LEU A 403 -12.71 3.23 29.10
C LEU A 403 -11.24 3.66 29.13
N ILE A 404 -10.49 3.09 30.07
CA ILE A 404 -9.08 3.44 30.35
C ILE A 404 -8.20 2.22 30.12
N TYR A 405 -7.02 2.43 29.54
CA TYR A 405 -5.98 1.41 29.37
C TYR A 405 -4.58 2.04 29.47
N ARG A 406 -3.55 1.20 29.57
CA ARG A 406 -2.15 1.63 29.67
C ARG A 406 -1.40 1.24 28.39
N ALA A 407 -0.82 2.23 27.72
CA ALA A 407 0.05 2.04 26.56
C ALA A 407 1.50 1.98 27.03
N ASP A 408 2.13 0.80 26.91
CA ASP A 408 3.51 0.56 27.30
C ASP A 408 4.42 0.42 26.06
N PRO A 409 5.31 1.40 25.79
CA PRO A 409 6.23 1.35 24.65
C PRO A 409 7.27 0.21 24.68
N ASP A 410 7.42 -0.51 25.79
CA ASP A 410 8.27 -1.69 25.90
C ASP A 410 7.48 -3.00 25.72
N HIS A 411 6.15 -2.93 25.71
CA HIS A 411 5.25 -4.05 25.45
C HIS A 411 4.16 -3.71 24.43
N PRO A 412 4.53 -3.21 23.23
CA PRO A 412 3.54 -2.78 22.24
C PRO A 412 2.65 -3.94 21.77
N VAL A 413 1.44 -3.61 21.34
CA VAL A 413 0.53 -4.53 20.64
C VAL A 413 1.19 -4.97 19.32
N PRO A 414 1.33 -6.29 19.11
CA PRO A 414 2.03 -6.81 17.95
C PRO A 414 1.20 -6.68 16.66
N THR A 415 1.90 -6.52 15.54
CA THR A 415 1.33 -6.58 14.20
C THR A 415 1.03 -8.01 13.80
N ILE A 416 -0.23 -8.26 13.42
CA ILE A 416 -0.73 -9.55 12.94
C ILE A 416 -1.48 -9.30 11.64
N GLY A 417 -0.79 -9.46 10.52
CA GLY A 417 -1.36 -9.17 9.21
C GLY A 417 -1.51 -7.68 8.92
N GLY A 418 -2.51 -7.37 8.11
CA GLY A 418 -2.84 -6.02 7.68
C GLY A 418 -2.31 -5.69 6.28
N ALA A 419 -2.49 -4.44 5.89
CA ALA A 419 -2.12 -3.94 4.57
C ALA A 419 -0.62 -3.58 4.53
N LEU A 420 0.22 -4.56 4.20
CA LEU A 420 1.67 -4.47 4.34
C LEU A 420 2.42 -4.88 3.08
N THR A 421 3.63 -4.35 2.95
CA THR A 421 4.62 -4.81 1.96
C THR A 421 6.00 -4.83 2.59
N SER A 422 6.91 -5.64 2.06
CA SER A 422 8.34 -5.64 2.43
C SER A 422 8.67 -5.88 3.91
N GLY A 423 7.73 -6.28 4.77
CA GLY A 423 7.94 -6.46 6.21
C GLY A 423 8.74 -7.72 6.59
N ALA A 424 8.83 -8.70 5.70
CA ALA A 424 9.55 -9.93 6.00
C ALA A 424 11.06 -9.65 6.17
N PRO A 425 11.81 -10.48 6.91
CA PRO A 425 11.34 -11.65 7.64
C PRO A 425 10.65 -11.33 8.98
N VAL A 426 10.57 -10.05 9.37
CA VAL A 426 10.11 -9.66 10.71
C VAL A 426 8.58 -9.74 10.85
N PHE A 427 7.84 -9.30 9.84
CA PHE A 427 6.38 -9.28 9.87
C PHE A 427 5.79 -9.45 8.46
N VAL A 428 4.54 -9.89 8.37
CA VAL A 428 3.89 -10.26 7.11
C VAL A 428 2.49 -9.64 7.01
N GLY A 429 2.09 -9.27 5.80
CA GLY A 429 0.75 -8.76 5.50
C GLY A 429 -0.26 -9.85 5.21
N GLY A 430 -1.53 -9.48 5.20
CA GLY A 430 -2.66 -10.37 4.87
C GLY A 430 -3.74 -10.42 5.93
N ALA A 431 -4.69 -11.32 5.70
CA ALA A 431 -5.78 -11.60 6.63
C ALA A 431 -5.36 -12.77 7.55
N PHE A 432 -5.43 -12.54 8.85
CA PHE A 432 -5.03 -13.51 9.85
C PHE A 432 -6.01 -13.51 11.02
N ASP A 433 -6.06 -14.63 11.70
CA ASP A 433 -6.72 -14.71 13.00
C ASP A 433 -5.95 -13.84 14.00
N GLN A 434 -6.65 -12.95 14.70
CA GLN A 434 -6.03 -11.98 15.60
C GLN A 434 -5.66 -12.60 16.96
N ARG A 435 -4.68 -13.51 16.95
CA ARG A 435 -4.20 -14.28 18.12
C ARG A 435 -2.67 -14.21 18.24
N GLU A 436 -2.16 -14.13 19.47
CA GLU A 436 -0.73 -14.00 19.78
C GLU A 436 0.06 -15.30 19.51
N ARG A 437 0.17 -15.70 18.24
CA ARG A 437 0.95 -16.85 17.79
C ARG A 437 2.45 -16.54 17.76
N ALA A 438 3.27 -17.55 18.02
CA ALA A 438 4.73 -17.41 18.16
C ALA A 438 5.48 -17.07 16.86
N ASP A 439 4.82 -17.20 15.70
CA ASP A 439 5.38 -16.86 14.39
C ASP A 439 5.32 -15.36 14.08
N PHE A 440 4.57 -14.57 14.85
CA PHE A 440 4.54 -13.11 14.74
C PHE A 440 5.51 -12.46 15.72
N PHE A 441 6.25 -11.47 15.22
CA PHE A 441 7.19 -10.71 16.04
C PHE A 441 6.47 -9.90 17.12
N GLY A 442 7.03 -9.92 18.33
CA GLY A 442 6.51 -9.15 19.47
C GLY A 442 5.32 -9.78 20.19
N THR A 443 4.83 -10.95 19.76
CA THR A 443 3.79 -11.68 20.50
C THR A 443 4.37 -12.44 21.70
N GLN A 444 3.49 -12.83 22.62
CA GLN A 444 3.83 -13.73 23.72
C GLN A 444 3.88 -15.21 23.31
N GLY A 445 3.45 -15.56 22.08
CA GLY A 445 3.36 -16.95 21.61
C GLY A 445 2.40 -17.83 22.41
N ASN A 446 1.45 -17.23 23.13
CA ASN A 446 0.51 -17.90 24.03
C ASN A 446 -0.82 -18.29 23.33
N ASP A 447 -0.97 -17.95 22.04
CA ASP A 447 -2.16 -18.20 21.22
C ASP A 447 -3.46 -17.54 21.76
N ARG A 448 -3.36 -16.56 22.66
CA ARG A 448 -4.53 -15.82 23.16
C ARG A 448 -5.01 -14.78 22.14
N PRO A 449 -6.32 -14.53 22.03
CA PRO A 449 -6.84 -13.43 21.23
C PRO A 449 -6.25 -12.08 21.63
N LEU A 450 -5.91 -11.23 20.65
CA LEU A 450 -5.44 -9.87 20.93
C LEU A 450 -6.45 -9.05 21.74
N ALA A 451 -7.74 -9.32 21.58
CA ALA A 451 -8.83 -8.69 22.33
C ALA A 451 -8.80 -8.99 23.84
N GLU A 452 -8.01 -9.96 24.30
CA GLU A 452 -7.82 -10.25 25.73
C GLU A 452 -6.70 -9.41 26.36
N ARG A 453 -5.88 -8.73 25.56
CA ARG A 453 -4.83 -7.86 26.10
C ARG A 453 -5.43 -6.66 26.82
N ALA A 454 -4.82 -6.26 27.93
CA ALA A 454 -5.29 -5.15 28.75
C ALA A 454 -5.13 -3.77 28.06
N ASP A 455 -4.30 -3.68 27.03
CA ASP A 455 -4.02 -2.49 26.23
C ASP A 455 -4.76 -2.47 24.87
N VAL A 456 -5.75 -3.36 24.71
CA VAL A 456 -6.65 -3.42 23.54
C VAL A 456 -8.10 -3.27 24.00
N LEU A 457 -8.77 -2.22 23.53
CA LEU A 457 -10.20 -2.02 23.72
C LEU A 457 -10.96 -2.52 22.50
N SER A 458 -11.67 -3.64 22.65
CA SER A 458 -12.49 -4.22 21.58
C SER A 458 -13.97 -3.84 21.74
N PHE A 459 -14.56 -3.30 20.68
CA PHE A 459 -15.99 -2.95 20.58
C PHE A 459 -16.63 -3.74 19.45
N GLN A 460 -17.81 -4.33 19.65
CA GLN A 460 -18.43 -5.12 18.59
C GLN A 460 -19.95 -5.01 18.52
N THR A 461 -20.52 -5.25 17.35
CA THR A 461 -21.97 -5.36 17.20
C THR A 461 -22.50 -6.62 17.89
N LEU A 462 -23.82 -6.69 18.06
CA LEU A 462 -24.50 -7.99 18.15
C LEU A 462 -24.25 -8.82 16.88
N PRO A 463 -24.47 -10.15 16.88
CA PRO A 463 -24.43 -10.92 15.64
C PRO A 463 -25.37 -10.26 14.63
N LEU A 464 -24.87 -10.01 13.43
CA LEU A 464 -25.63 -9.34 12.39
C LEU A 464 -26.87 -10.17 12.05
N THR A 465 -28.04 -9.54 11.98
CA THR A 465 -29.31 -10.18 11.61
C THR A 465 -29.45 -10.33 10.10
N GLU A 466 -28.68 -9.56 9.34
CA GLU A 466 -28.61 -9.53 7.88
C GLU A 466 -27.16 -9.32 7.42
N ASP A 467 -26.89 -9.61 6.16
CA ASP A 467 -25.58 -9.36 5.57
C ASP A 467 -25.29 -7.86 5.49
N MET A 468 -24.05 -7.46 5.76
CA MET A 468 -23.61 -6.07 5.68
C MET A 468 -22.37 -5.94 4.81
N ILE A 469 -22.48 -5.12 3.75
CA ILE A 469 -21.36 -4.84 2.85
C ILE A 469 -20.70 -3.54 3.29
N VAL A 470 -19.40 -3.59 3.55
CA VAL A 470 -18.54 -2.42 3.75
C VAL A 470 -17.67 -2.27 2.52
N ALA A 471 -17.94 -1.25 1.70
CA ALA A 471 -17.26 -1.03 0.43
C ALA A 471 -16.95 0.45 0.25
N GLY A 472 -15.70 0.84 0.54
CA GLY A 472 -15.27 2.22 0.46
C GLY A 472 -14.35 2.64 1.61
N PRO A 473 -14.09 3.96 1.74
CA PRO A 473 -13.34 4.52 2.85
C PRO A 473 -14.10 4.37 4.18
N LEU A 474 -13.36 4.37 5.28
CA LEU A 474 -13.89 4.36 6.64
C LEU A 474 -13.05 5.29 7.50
N SER A 475 -13.62 5.75 8.61
CA SER A 475 -12.90 6.54 9.60
C SER A 475 -13.35 6.19 11.01
N ILE A 476 -12.46 6.40 11.97
CA ILE A 476 -12.75 6.23 13.38
C ILE A 476 -12.52 7.57 14.05
N GLU A 477 -13.59 8.16 14.56
CA GLU A 477 -13.56 9.42 15.30
C GLU A 477 -13.54 9.08 16.79
N LEU A 478 -12.43 9.38 17.46
CA LEU A 478 -12.27 9.11 18.90
C LEU A 478 -12.15 10.42 19.67
N TRP A 479 -12.86 10.49 20.79
CA TRP A 479 -12.58 11.45 21.84
C TRP A 479 -11.67 10.79 22.86
N VAL A 480 -10.47 11.33 23.01
CA VAL A 480 -9.40 10.72 23.78
C VAL A 480 -8.79 11.68 24.78
N GLU A 481 -8.18 11.10 25.80
CA GLU A 481 -7.39 11.81 26.81
C GLU A 481 -6.17 10.94 27.12
N SER A 482 -5.05 11.58 27.44
CA SER A 482 -3.81 10.90 27.85
C SER A 482 -3.15 11.66 29.00
N ASP A 483 -2.40 10.94 29.83
CA ASP A 483 -1.43 11.53 30.76
C ASP A 483 -0.05 11.79 30.11
N GLY A 484 0.13 11.35 28.86
CA GLY A 484 1.30 11.56 28.02
C GLY A 484 1.31 12.94 27.35
N LEU A 485 2.50 13.40 26.96
CA LEU A 485 2.62 14.59 26.10
C LEU A 485 2.36 14.27 24.63
N ASP A 486 2.43 13.00 24.28
CA ASP A 486 2.06 12.43 22.99
C ASP A 486 1.76 10.94 23.20
N THR A 487 1.04 10.33 22.27
CA THR A 487 0.78 8.89 22.20
C THR A 487 0.21 8.60 20.81
N ASP A 488 0.18 7.33 20.43
CA ASP A 488 -0.57 6.91 19.24
C ASP A 488 -1.93 6.33 19.65
N PHE A 489 -2.89 6.37 18.73
CA PHE A 489 -4.10 5.54 18.77
C PHE A 489 -4.18 4.75 17.46
N THR A 490 -4.35 3.44 17.56
CA THR A 490 -4.57 2.53 16.44
C THR A 490 -6.00 2.04 16.44
N ALA A 491 -6.52 1.75 15.26
CA ALA A 491 -7.84 1.19 15.06
C ALA A 491 -7.77 0.07 14.01
N LYS A 492 -8.35 -1.08 14.32
CA LYS A 492 -8.43 -2.24 13.42
C LYS A 492 -9.86 -2.70 13.27
N LEU A 493 -10.34 -2.75 12.03
CA LEU A 493 -11.63 -3.35 11.68
C LEU A 493 -11.46 -4.86 11.53
N VAL A 494 -12.32 -5.62 12.17
CA VAL A 494 -12.26 -7.09 12.24
C VAL A 494 -13.63 -7.68 11.91
N ASP A 495 -13.64 -8.73 11.10
CA ASP A 495 -14.79 -9.60 10.87
C ASP A 495 -14.69 -10.81 11.82
N VAL A 496 -15.63 -10.90 12.76
CA VAL A 496 -15.67 -11.98 13.75
C VAL A 496 -16.70 -13.02 13.34
N TYR A 497 -16.21 -14.22 13.07
CA TYR A 497 -17.02 -15.37 12.68
C TYR A 497 -17.79 -15.96 13.86
N PRO A 498 -18.88 -16.72 13.61
CA PRO A 498 -19.66 -17.36 14.67
C PRO A 498 -18.87 -18.33 15.56
N ASP A 499 -17.79 -18.92 15.05
CA ASP A 499 -16.91 -19.83 15.78
C ASP A 499 -15.83 -19.12 16.60
N GLY A 500 -15.73 -17.79 16.47
CA GLY A 500 -14.77 -16.95 17.17
C GLY A 500 -13.52 -16.57 16.36
N TYR A 501 -13.34 -17.06 15.12
CA TYR A 501 -12.24 -16.61 14.27
C TYR A 501 -12.35 -15.10 14.04
N ALA A 502 -11.27 -14.37 14.28
CA ALA A 502 -11.25 -12.91 14.22
C ALA A 502 -10.34 -12.45 13.08
N MET A 503 -10.92 -12.20 11.90
CA MET A 503 -10.18 -11.83 10.70
C MET A 503 -9.97 -10.31 10.62
N ASN A 504 -8.73 -9.82 10.59
CA ASN A 504 -8.48 -8.41 10.31
C ASN A 504 -8.88 -8.04 8.87
N ILE A 505 -9.55 -6.91 8.71
CA ILE A 505 -9.96 -6.37 7.40
C ILE A 505 -9.04 -5.23 6.96
N THR A 506 -8.82 -4.26 7.84
CA THR A 506 -8.00 -3.08 7.60
C THR A 506 -7.69 -2.40 8.93
N ASP A 507 -6.61 -1.63 8.97
CA ASP A 507 -6.16 -0.93 10.16
C ASP A 507 -5.52 0.42 9.82
N GLY A 508 -5.42 1.26 10.84
CA GLY A 508 -4.78 2.56 10.75
C GLY A 508 -4.30 3.05 12.12
N ILE A 509 -3.59 4.17 12.08
CA ILE A 509 -2.98 4.81 13.24
C ILE A 509 -3.14 6.32 13.13
N VAL A 510 -3.13 7.01 14.27
CA VAL A 510 -2.89 8.45 14.36
C VAL A 510 -1.94 8.73 15.52
N ARG A 511 -0.89 9.49 15.25
CA ARG A 511 0.04 10.03 16.25
C ARG A 511 -0.47 11.38 16.74
N CYS A 512 -0.78 11.48 18.02
CA CYS A 512 -1.60 12.58 18.57
C CYS A 512 -1.03 13.97 18.36
N ARG A 513 0.30 14.12 18.30
CA ARG A 513 0.93 15.42 18.00
C ARG A 513 0.49 15.99 16.65
N TYR A 514 0.04 15.17 15.72
CA TYR A 514 -0.39 15.57 14.38
C TYR A 514 -1.91 15.69 14.20
N ARG A 515 -2.70 15.49 15.26
CA ARG A 515 -4.18 15.45 15.20
C ARG A 515 -4.82 16.66 14.52
N ASP A 516 -4.21 17.84 14.66
CA ASP A 516 -4.75 19.12 14.17
C ASP A 516 -3.96 19.66 12.95
N SER A 517 -2.72 19.20 12.76
CA SER A 517 -1.85 19.65 11.66
C SER A 517 -0.68 18.70 11.43
N TRP A 518 -0.47 18.34 10.16
CA TRP A 518 0.71 17.60 9.71
C TRP A 518 1.98 18.47 9.67
N GLU A 519 1.84 19.79 9.60
CA GLU A 519 2.95 20.76 9.46
C GLU A 519 3.37 21.40 10.79
N LYS A 520 2.43 21.52 11.74
CA LYS A 520 2.64 22.18 13.02
C LYS A 520 2.22 21.25 14.15
N PRO A 521 3.06 20.28 14.53
CA PRO A 521 2.72 19.34 15.58
C PRO A 521 2.45 20.06 16.89
N GLN A 522 1.43 19.62 17.62
CA GLN A 522 1.04 20.14 18.92
C GLN A 522 0.99 19.00 19.93
N LEU A 523 1.78 19.08 20.98
CA LEU A 523 1.72 18.10 22.07
C LEU A 523 0.32 18.09 22.72
N LEU A 524 0.01 16.98 23.37
CA LEU A 524 -1.17 16.85 24.23
C LEU A 524 -0.94 17.62 25.54
N THR A 525 -2.03 18.16 26.07
CA THR A 525 -2.06 18.61 27.47
C THR A 525 -2.58 17.44 28.32
N PRO A 526 -1.83 16.95 29.32
CA PRO A 526 -2.30 15.86 30.16
C PRO A 526 -3.68 16.13 30.76
N GLY A 527 -4.60 15.18 30.63
CA GLY A 527 -5.98 15.29 31.12
C GLY A 527 -6.94 16.09 30.23
N GLN A 528 -6.49 16.63 29.09
CA GLN A 528 -7.37 17.32 28.15
C GLN A 528 -8.04 16.32 27.20
N ARG A 529 -9.37 16.39 27.10
CA ARG A 529 -10.16 15.67 26.08
C ARG A 529 -9.92 16.31 24.71
N VAL A 530 -9.48 15.53 23.73
CA VAL A 530 -9.26 15.96 22.34
C VAL A 530 -9.91 14.98 21.38
N LYS A 531 -10.28 15.47 20.19
CA LYS A 531 -10.74 14.60 19.10
C LYS A 531 -9.56 14.18 18.25
N VAL A 532 -9.49 12.90 17.92
CA VAL A 532 -8.57 12.36 16.91
C VAL A 532 -9.36 11.58 15.87
N VAL A 533 -8.84 11.55 14.64
CA VAL A 533 -9.43 10.80 13.53
C VAL A 533 -8.38 9.81 13.02
N ILE A 534 -8.76 8.54 12.97
CA ILE A 534 -7.95 7.48 12.37
C ILE A 534 -8.60 7.10 11.05
N GLU A 535 -7.79 7.03 9.99
CA GLU A 535 -8.23 6.69 8.64
C GLU A 535 -7.51 5.40 8.18
N PRO A 536 -8.09 4.22 8.46
CA PRO A 536 -7.66 2.98 7.85
C PRO A 536 -7.83 3.02 6.33
N PHE A 537 -7.15 2.12 5.62
CA PHE A 537 -7.35 2.00 4.18
C PHE A 537 -8.74 1.47 3.85
N ALA A 538 -9.28 1.95 2.72
CA ALA A 538 -10.56 1.49 2.19
C ALA A 538 -10.56 -0.03 1.94
N THR A 539 -11.74 -0.63 2.01
CA THR A 539 -11.93 -2.07 1.82
C THR A 539 -13.19 -2.37 1.02
N CYS A 540 -13.39 -3.63 0.63
CA CYS A 540 -14.62 -4.15 0.03
C CYS A 540 -14.89 -5.55 0.60
N ASN A 541 -15.68 -5.62 1.68
CA ASN A 541 -15.93 -6.83 2.45
C ASN A 541 -17.43 -7.05 2.74
N LEU A 542 -17.89 -8.29 2.61
CA LEU A 542 -19.20 -8.76 3.05
C LEU A 542 -19.08 -9.42 4.43
N PHE A 543 -19.62 -8.76 5.45
CA PHE A 543 -19.84 -9.35 6.77
C PHE A 543 -21.15 -10.13 6.72
N LYS A 544 -21.09 -11.47 6.81
CA LYS A 544 -22.28 -12.32 6.69
C LYS A 544 -23.16 -12.22 7.93
N ARG A 545 -24.46 -12.46 7.76
CA ARG A 545 -25.40 -12.69 8.85
C ARG A 545 -24.82 -13.70 9.85
N GLY A 546 -24.89 -13.36 11.13
CA GLY A 546 -24.31 -14.13 12.23
C GLY A 546 -22.88 -13.73 12.60
N HIS A 547 -22.14 -13.06 11.71
CA HIS A 547 -20.85 -12.46 12.03
C HIS A 547 -21.03 -11.23 12.92
N ARG A 548 -19.93 -10.65 13.40
CA ARG A 548 -19.91 -9.35 14.06
C ARG A 548 -18.90 -8.44 13.40
N VAL A 549 -19.25 -7.16 13.35
CA VAL A 549 -18.28 -6.09 13.11
C VAL A 549 -17.60 -5.80 14.43
N ARG A 550 -16.27 -5.91 14.47
CA ARG A 550 -15.48 -5.54 15.65
C ARG A 550 -14.47 -4.44 15.30
N LEU A 551 -14.31 -3.51 16.22
CA LEU A 551 -13.30 -2.47 16.21
C LEU A 551 -12.37 -2.68 17.41
N ASP A 552 -11.10 -2.94 17.13
CA ASP A 552 -10.06 -3.02 18.16
C ASP A 552 -9.28 -1.70 18.20
N ILE A 553 -9.23 -1.05 19.37
CA ILE A 553 -8.49 0.20 19.61
C ILE A 553 -7.31 -0.07 20.53
N ALA A 554 -6.12 0.40 20.17
CA ALA A 554 -4.92 0.35 21.01
C ALA A 554 -4.07 1.61 20.81
N SER A 555 -2.82 1.59 21.30
CA SER A 555 -1.85 2.68 21.11
C SER A 555 -0.57 2.25 20.39
N SER A 556 -0.60 1.10 19.73
CA SER A 556 0.51 0.59 18.93
C SER A 556 0.02 -0.49 17.97
N ASN A 557 0.78 -0.70 16.89
CA ASN A 557 0.67 -1.84 15.98
C ASN A 557 2.10 -2.09 15.46
N PHE A 558 2.91 -2.75 16.28
CA PHE A 558 4.35 -2.90 16.05
C PHE A 558 4.69 -4.32 15.60
N PRO A 559 5.46 -4.53 14.52
CA PRO A 559 6.32 -3.54 13.87
C PRO A 559 5.82 -3.01 12.52
N HIS A 560 4.51 -2.91 12.28
CA HIS A 560 4.01 -2.12 11.15
C HIS A 560 4.47 -0.67 11.28
N PHE A 561 4.16 -0.04 12.42
CA PHE A 561 4.56 1.33 12.73
C PHE A 561 5.65 1.39 13.80
N ASP A 562 6.42 2.47 13.81
CA ASP A 562 7.30 2.79 14.94
C ASP A 562 6.50 3.06 16.22
N VAL A 563 7.08 2.71 17.37
CA VAL A 563 6.42 2.86 18.68
C VAL A 563 6.59 4.28 19.19
N ASN A 564 5.49 4.94 19.56
CA ASN A 564 5.55 6.23 20.25
C ASN A 564 6.18 6.06 21.65
N PRO A 565 7.18 6.89 22.03
CA PRO A 565 7.77 6.84 23.36
C PRO A 565 6.86 7.39 24.47
N ASN A 566 5.75 8.03 24.10
CA ASN A 566 4.81 8.78 24.95
C ASN A 566 5.40 10.00 25.68
N SER A 567 6.67 10.35 25.40
CA SER A 567 7.41 11.45 26.03
C SER A 567 7.27 12.78 25.29
N GLY A 568 6.76 12.77 24.05
CA GLY A 568 6.77 13.93 23.16
C GLY A 568 8.10 14.17 22.44
N GLU A 569 9.11 13.31 22.65
CA GLU A 569 10.37 13.40 21.91
C GLU A 569 10.19 13.16 20.40
N ALA A 570 11.15 13.64 19.61
CA ALA A 570 11.14 13.55 18.15
C ALA A 570 11.22 12.09 17.65
N GLU A 571 10.58 11.85 16.50
CA GLU A 571 10.52 10.56 15.84
C GLU A 571 11.91 10.05 15.44
N GLY A 572 12.11 8.74 15.58
CA GLY A 572 13.39 8.09 15.26
C GLY A 572 14.56 8.46 16.19
N ARG A 573 14.34 9.31 17.22
CA ARG A 573 15.40 9.82 18.11
C ARG A 573 15.08 9.76 19.59
N ALA A 574 13.88 9.35 19.95
CA ALA A 574 13.44 9.28 21.34
C ALA A 574 14.32 8.33 22.16
N LEU A 575 14.74 8.78 23.34
CA LEU A 575 15.56 8.02 24.29
C LEU A 575 14.80 7.71 25.58
N TYR A 576 13.80 8.52 25.90
CA TYR A 576 12.99 8.39 27.10
C TYR A 576 11.61 7.85 26.71
N LYS A 577 11.34 6.60 27.10
CA LYS A 577 10.03 5.98 27.02
C LYS A 577 9.31 6.12 28.36
N ARG A 578 7.99 6.27 28.30
CA ARG A 578 7.13 6.17 29.48
C ARG A 578 5.83 5.46 29.14
N ILE A 579 5.22 4.84 30.14
CA ILE A 579 3.85 4.34 30.02
C ILE A 579 2.91 5.55 29.98
N ALA A 580 1.95 5.53 29.05
CA ALA A 580 0.83 6.47 29.01
C ALA A 580 -0.46 5.80 29.48
N THR A 581 -1.24 6.50 30.29
CA THR A 581 -2.61 6.13 30.63
C THR A 581 -3.54 6.83 29.64
N ASN A 582 -4.20 6.06 28.79
CA ASN A 582 -5.06 6.57 27.72
C ASN A 582 -6.53 6.26 28.04
N THR A 583 -7.40 7.22 27.76
CA THR A 583 -8.84 7.13 27.97
C THR A 583 -9.56 7.38 26.65
N VAL A 584 -10.56 6.54 26.34
CA VAL A 584 -11.49 6.75 25.22
C VAL A 584 -12.85 7.12 25.81
N HIS A 585 -13.34 8.30 25.46
CA HIS A 585 -14.61 8.85 25.90
C HIS A 585 -15.73 8.48 24.93
N MET A 586 -16.93 8.25 25.47
CA MET A 586 -18.09 7.74 24.72
C MET A 586 -19.42 8.21 25.32
N CYS A 587 -19.43 9.37 25.97
CA CYS A 587 -20.63 10.03 26.47
C CYS A 587 -21.26 10.96 25.42
N ALA A 588 -22.43 11.53 25.73
CA ALA A 588 -23.23 12.33 24.79
C ALA A 588 -22.44 13.46 24.11
N ASP A 589 -21.63 14.20 24.86
CA ASP A 589 -20.81 15.30 24.34
C ASP A 589 -19.51 14.84 23.65
N PHE A 590 -19.10 13.58 23.89
CA PHE A 590 -17.85 13.00 23.44
C PHE A 590 -18.09 11.63 22.78
N ALA A 591 -19.00 11.61 21.81
CA ALA A 591 -19.48 10.37 21.18
C ALA A 591 -18.49 9.80 20.17
N SER A 592 -17.52 9.00 20.65
CA SER A 592 -16.61 8.23 19.78
C SER A 592 -17.39 7.27 18.86
N ARG A 593 -16.99 7.17 17.59
CA ARG A 593 -17.71 6.38 16.58
C ARG A 593 -16.82 5.83 15.47
N LEU A 594 -17.26 4.70 14.92
CA LEU A 594 -16.83 4.13 13.65
C LEU A 594 -17.77 4.62 12.54
N VAL A 595 -17.21 5.14 11.45
CA VAL A 595 -17.95 5.58 10.27
C VAL A 595 -17.59 4.66 9.11
N LEU A 596 -18.57 3.90 8.62
CA LEU A 596 -18.40 2.94 7.53
C LEU A 596 -19.07 3.44 6.25
N THR A 597 -18.42 3.22 5.11
CA THR A 597 -19.10 3.26 3.81
C THR A 597 -19.72 1.89 3.54
N THR A 598 -21.05 1.84 3.49
CA THR A 598 -21.81 0.59 3.32
C THR A 598 -22.60 0.58 2.02
N LEU A 599 -22.95 -0.62 1.56
CA LEU A 599 -23.89 -0.84 0.46
C LEU A 599 -25.07 -1.68 0.95
N ALA A 600 -26.25 -1.40 0.40
CA ALA A 600 -27.41 -2.26 0.61
C ALA A 600 -27.22 -3.55 -0.22
N PRO A 601 -27.51 -4.75 0.32
CA PRO A 601 -27.32 -6.01 -0.40
C PRO A 601 -28.03 -6.07 -1.75
N GLU A 602 -29.16 -5.38 -1.91
CA GLU A 602 -29.95 -5.34 -3.15
C GLU A 602 -29.18 -4.73 -4.32
N VAL A 603 -28.26 -3.78 -4.04
CA VAL A 603 -27.42 -3.12 -5.05
C VAL A 603 -26.49 -4.10 -5.75
N LEU A 604 -26.15 -5.22 -5.10
CA LEU A 604 -25.30 -6.25 -5.71
C LEU A 604 -25.96 -6.91 -6.91
N ALA A 605 -27.28 -7.08 -6.91
CA ALA A 605 -28.01 -7.66 -8.03
C ALA A 605 -27.99 -6.73 -9.26
N ASP A 606 -28.04 -5.42 -9.05
CA ASP A 606 -27.96 -4.43 -10.13
C ASP A 606 -26.56 -4.38 -10.76
N LEU A 607 -25.51 -4.51 -9.95
CA LEU A 607 -24.12 -4.59 -10.43
C LEU A 607 -23.84 -5.88 -11.20
N ASP A 608 -24.50 -6.98 -10.83
CA ASP A 608 -24.43 -8.25 -11.57
C ASP A 608 -25.14 -8.15 -12.94
N CYS A 609 -26.26 -7.42 -13.04
CA CYS A 609 -27.02 -7.22 -14.28
C CYS A 609 -26.32 -6.28 -15.28
N GLN A 610 -25.63 -5.24 -14.81
CA GLN A 610 -24.86 -4.32 -15.68
C GLN A 610 -23.69 -5.01 -16.41
N ALA A 611 -23.28 -6.19 -15.97
CA ALA A 611 -22.22 -6.97 -16.60
C ALA A 611 -22.68 -7.80 -17.81
N ILE A 612 -23.99 -7.91 -18.07
CA ILE A 612 -24.56 -8.79 -19.12
C ILE A 612 -24.82 -8.03 -20.44
N ASP A 613 -24.94 -6.69 -20.40
CA ASP A 613 -25.28 -5.88 -21.58
C ASP A 613 -24.06 -5.33 -22.37
N SER A 614 -22.86 -5.90 -22.19
CA SER A 614 -21.64 -5.42 -22.85
C SER A 614 -20.81 -6.49 -23.59
N ASP A 615 -21.40 -7.63 -23.95
CA ASP A 615 -20.76 -8.65 -24.81
C ASP A 615 -21.07 -8.45 -26.30
#